data_AF-A0AAN6Z221-F1
#
_entry.id   AF-A0AAN6Z221-F1
#
_cell.length_a   1.000
_cell.length_b   1.000
_cell.length_c   1.000
_cell.angle_alpha   90.00
_cell.angle_beta   90.00
_cell.angle_gamma   90.00
#
_symmetry.space_group_name_H-M   'P 1'
#
loop_
_entity.id
_entity.type
_entity.pdbx_description
1 polymer ?
#
loop_
_entity_poly.entity_id
_entity_poly.type
_entity_poly.pdbx_seq_one_letter_code
_entity_poly.pdbx_strand_id
1 'polypeptide(L)'
;MPPKQVLIRHAQAIHNIDTLPLLQNPFLTDLGRQQESQLREHFESHLPPDRKVQLIVVCPMRRAIQTCLIALDWLIDSGVPVVPSARWRDIYPKPCDTGTPALQLAAEFRQIDFSCLDPVYPDRTSPAGARYAYEKGAILARGQCVAESVPTEGGRHCGLLALGVSEDCGGGQVICECGLQGF
;
A
#
# COMPACT_ATOMS: atom_id res chain seq x y z
N MET A 1 16.33 -18.23 -7.52
CA MET A 1 15.01 -17.83 -8.08
C MET A 1 14.92 -16.32 -8.02
N PRO A 2 14.21 -15.64 -8.94
CA PRO A 2 14.01 -14.19 -8.85
C PRO A 2 13.24 -13.84 -7.55
N PRO A 3 13.47 -12.64 -6.98
CA PRO A 3 12.71 -12.15 -5.85
C PRO A 3 11.21 -12.14 -6.20
N LYS A 4 10.36 -12.54 -5.25
CA LYS A 4 8.91 -12.66 -5.48
C LYS A 4 8.20 -11.53 -4.79
N GLN A 5 7.43 -10.77 -5.56
CA GLN A 5 6.60 -9.70 -5.02
C GLN A 5 5.21 -10.27 -4.71
N VAL A 6 4.65 -9.81 -3.59
CA VAL A 6 3.27 -10.07 -3.19
C VAL A 6 2.58 -8.71 -3.21
N LEU A 7 1.51 -8.58 -3.98
CA LEU A 7 0.69 -7.37 -3.99
C LEU A 7 -0.59 -7.62 -3.18
N ILE A 8 -0.90 -6.71 -2.26
CA ILE A 8 -2.16 -6.72 -1.49
C ILE A 8 -2.93 -5.44 -1.82
N ARG A 9 -4.20 -5.59 -2.17
CA ARG A 9 -5.15 -4.48 -2.25
C ARG A 9 -5.72 -4.21 -0.85
N HIS A 10 -5.94 -2.94 -0.50
CA HIS A 10 -6.61 -2.60 0.75
C HIS A 10 -8.05 -3.16 0.79
N ALA A 11 -8.51 -3.58 1.97
CA ALA A 11 -9.90 -3.95 2.22
C ALA A 11 -10.87 -2.76 2.11
N GLN A 12 -12.16 -3.03 2.32
CA GLN A 12 -13.20 -2.03 2.22
C GLN A 12 -12.96 -0.82 3.13
N ALA A 13 -12.92 0.36 2.53
CA ALA A 13 -12.87 1.65 3.19
C ALA A 13 -14.21 2.38 3.08
N ILE A 14 -14.38 3.43 3.89
CA ILE A 14 -15.67 4.14 4.00
C ILE A 14 -16.18 4.63 2.62
N HIS A 15 -15.28 5.12 1.76
CA HIS A 15 -15.62 5.59 0.43
C HIS A 15 -16.11 4.49 -0.54
N ASN A 16 -15.96 3.20 -0.19
CA ASN A 16 -16.47 2.09 -1.00
C ASN A 16 -17.95 1.80 -0.73
N ILE A 17 -18.46 2.18 0.44
CA ILE A 17 -19.86 2.01 0.81
C ILE A 17 -20.66 3.27 0.49
N ASP A 18 -20.06 4.43 0.78
CA ASP A 18 -20.72 5.71 0.65
C ASP A 18 -19.94 6.62 -0.30
N THR A 19 -20.65 7.18 -1.28
CA THR A 19 -20.11 8.20 -2.18
C THR A 19 -20.13 9.53 -1.47
N LEU A 20 -19.35 9.66 -0.38
CA LEU A 20 -19.13 10.94 0.29
C LEU A 20 -18.08 11.71 -0.51
N PRO A 21 -18.47 12.69 -1.35
CA PRO A 21 -17.56 13.28 -2.34
C PRO A 21 -16.41 14.06 -1.70
N LEU A 22 -16.53 14.41 -0.41
CA LEU A 22 -15.56 15.22 0.33
C LEU A 22 -14.73 14.42 1.34
N LEU A 23 -14.96 13.11 1.46
CA LEU A 23 -14.26 12.33 2.48
C LEU A 23 -12.78 12.15 2.09
N GLN A 24 -11.89 12.76 2.88
CA GLN A 24 -10.45 12.71 2.63
C GLN A 24 -9.80 11.49 3.29
N ASN A 25 -8.96 10.80 2.52
CA ASN A 25 -8.14 9.66 2.96
C ASN A 25 -8.84 8.77 4.01
N PRO A 26 -9.96 8.12 3.67
CA PRO A 26 -10.80 7.42 4.63
C PRO A 26 -10.10 6.21 5.25
N PHE A 27 -10.51 5.90 6.48
CA PHE A 27 -10.21 4.65 7.17
C PHE A 27 -11.01 3.47 6.59
N LEU A 28 -10.61 2.25 6.97
CA LEU A 28 -11.36 1.01 6.78
C LEU A 28 -12.70 1.05 7.51
N THR A 29 -13.68 0.34 6.96
CA THR A 29 -14.95 0.06 7.64
C THR A 29 -14.77 -1.07 8.65
N ASP A 30 -15.78 -1.39 9.46
CA ASP A 30 -15.74 -2.58 10.32
C ASP A 30 -15.65 -3.87 9.49
N LEU A 31 -16.37 -3.93 8.37
CA LEU A 31 -16.24 -5.03 7.41
C LEU A 31 -14.83 -5.09 6.82
N GLY A 32 -14.23 -3.94 6.47
CA GLY A 32 -12.85 -3.88 6.01
C GLY A 32 -11.87 -4.45 7.02
N ARG A 33 -12.01 -4.12 8.31
CA ARG A 33 -11.18 -4.71 9.38
C ARG A 33 -11.34 -6.23 9.47
N GLN A 34 -12.57 -6.75 9.34
CA GLN A 34 -12.81 -8.20 9.33
C GLN A 34 -12.17 -8.90 8.13
N GLN A 35 -12.24 -8.29 6.94
CA GLN A 35 -11.56 -8.79 5.74
C GLN A 35 -10.05 -8.91 5.97
N GLU A 36 -9.44 -7.94 6.63
CA GLU A 36 -8.00 -7.98 6.93
C GLU A 36 -7.61 -8.99 7.98
N SER A 37 -8.46 -9.24 8.99
CA SER A 37 -8.25 -10.35 9.92
C SER A 37 -8.28 -11.71 9.20
N GLN A 38 -9.18 -11.89 8.23
CA GLN A 38 -9.20 -13.10 7.40
C GLN A 38 -7.97 -13.19 6.49
N LEU A 39 -7.52 -12.06 5.92
CA LEU A 39 -6.29 -12.00 5.13
C LEU A 39 -5.07 -12.38 5.98
N ARG A 40 -5.00 -11.90 7.23
CA ARG A 40 -3.94 -12.25 8.18
C ARG A 40 -3.81 -13.76 8.34
N GLU A 41 -4.91 -14.43 8.69
CA GLU A 41 -4.96 -15.88 8.91
C GLU A 41 -4.62 -16.65 7.62
N HIS A 42 -5.17 -16.21 6.48
CA HIS A 42 -4.90 -16.82 5.19
C HIS A 42 -3.42 -16.69 4.81
N PHE A 43 -2.86 -15.49 4.92
CA PHE A 43 -1.48 -15.22 4.51
C PHE A 43 -0.48 -15.92 5.43
N GLU A 44 -0.69 -15.90 6.74
CA GLU A 44 0.16 -16.60 7.72
C GLU A 44 0.18 -18.12 7.48
N SER A 45 -0.98 -18.72 7.16
CA SER A 45 -1.06 -20.17 6.90
C SER A 45 -0.56 -20.61 5.52
N HIS A 46 -0.54 -19.70 4.53
CA HIS A 46 -0.16 -20.02 3.15
C HIS A 46 1.20 -19.46 2.74
N LEU A 47 1.85 -18.63 3.57
CA LEU A 47 3.22 -18.20 3.33
C LEU A 47 4.15 -19.42 3.40
N PRO A 48 4.85 -19.77 2.30
CA PRO A 48 5.73 -20.94 2.33
C PRO A 48 6.83 -20.79 3.39
N PRO A 49 7.14 -21.81 4.20
CA PRO A 49 8.10 -21.70 5.31
C PRO A 49 9.52 -21.30 4.89
N ASP A 50 9.89 -21.57 3.64
CA ASP A 50 11.17 -21.21 3.02
C ASP A 50 11.23 -19.74 2.56
N ARG A 51 10.08 -19.05 2.55
CA ARG A 51 10.00 -17.63 2.20
C ARG A 51 10.03 -16.74 3.42
N LYS A 52 10.94 -15.78 3.38
CA LYS A 52 11.03 -14.72 4.38
C LYS A 52 10.65 -13.40 3.73
N VAL A 53 9.60 -12.77 4.25
CA VAL A 53 9.30 -11.37 3.91
C VAL A 53 10.38 -10.53 4.58
N GLN A 54 11.01 -9.64 3.82
CA GLN A 54 12.13 -8.81 4.31
C GLN A 54 11.78 -7.33 4.35
N LEU A 55 10.72 -6.93 3.65
CA LEU A 55 10.31 -5.55 3.53
C LEU A 55 8.82 -5.48 3.19
N ILE A 56 8.11 -4.61 3.91
CA ILE A 56 6.74 -4.21 3.58
C ILE A 56 6.81 -2.77 3.09
N VAL A 57 6.31 -2.51 1.88
CA VAL A 57 6.14 -1.15 1.36
C VAL A 57 4.67 -0.82 1.35
N VAL A 58 4.31 0.25 2.05
CA VAL A 58 2.92 0.63 2.27
C VAL A 58 2.60 1.95 1.58
N CYS A 59 1.49 1.99 0.86
CA CYS A 59 0.91 3.23 0.40
C CYS A 59 0.51 4.11 1.61
N PRO A 60 0.88 5.40 1.65
CA PRO A 60 0.61 6.29 2.79
C PRO A 60 -0.88 6.72 2.91
N MET A 61 -1.82 5.88 2.47
CA MET A 61 -3.26 6.08 2.63
C MET A 61 -3.74 5.35 3.89
N ARG A 62 -4.63 5.96 4.69
CA ARG A 62 -5.06 5.42 6.00
C ARG A 62 -5.57 3.99 5.89
N ARG A 63 -6.42 3.72 4.90
CA ARG A 63 -6.93 2.39 4.58
C ARG A 63 -5.82 1.36 4.32
N ALA A 64 -4.79 1.71 3.54
CA ALA A 64 -3.68 0.82 3.22
C ALA A 64 -2.76 0.60 4.42
N ILE A 65 -2.55 1.65 5.23
CA ILE A 65 -1.83 1.54 6.51
C ILE A 65 -2.58 0.60 7.46
N GLN A 66 -3.90 0.77 7.63
CA GLN A 66 -4.68 -0.13 8.49
C GLN A 66 -4.68 -1.57 7.99
N THR A 67 -4.83 -1.79 6.68
CA THR A 67 -4.64 -3.11 6.06
C THR A 67 -3.29 -3.70 6.45
N CYS A 68 -2.20 -2.97 6.26
CA CYS A 68 -0.85 -3.42 6.60
C CYS A 68 -0.74 -3.80 8.08
N LEU A 69 -1.22 -2.93 8.97
CA LEU A 69 -1.09 -3.11 10.41
C LEU A 69 -1.97 -4.23 10.96
N ILE A 70 -3.04 -4.62 10.28
CA ILE A 70 -3.94 -5.71 10.70
C ILE A 70 -3.53 -7.03 10.06
N ALA A 71 -3.33 -7.05 8.74
CA ALA A 71 -3.07 -8.28 7.99
C ALA A 71 -1.65 -8.82 8.19
N LEU A 72 -0.70 -7.96 8.58
CA LEU A 72 0.73 -8.26 8.60
C LEU A 72 1.39 -7.95 9.95
N ASP A 73 0.58 -7.76 11.00
CA ASP A 73 1.03 -7.51 12.37
C ASP A 73 2.15 -8.47 12.80
N TRP A 74 1.99 -9.77 12.55
CA TRP A 74 2.93 -10.82 12.94
C TRP A 74 4.29 -10.69 12.23
N LEU A 75 4.31 -10.18 10.99
CA LEU A 75 5.55 -9.88 10.29
C LEU A 75 6.23 -8.65 10.88
N ILE A 76 5.44 -7.61 11.18
CA ILE A 76 5.93 -6.37 11.79
C ILE A 76 6.51 -6.67 13.17
N ASP A 77 5.81 -7.45 13.99
CA ASP A 77 6.23 -7.91 15.31
C ASP A 77 7.48 -8.79 15.24
N SER A 78 7.67 -9.55 14.14
CA SER A 78 8.91 -10.29 13.88
C SER A 78 10.10 -9.42 13.42
N GLY A 79 9.89 -8.11 13.29
CA GLY A 79 10.92 -7.13 12.94
C GLY A 79 11.02 -6.81 11.44
N VAL A 80 10.03 -7.20 10.62
CA VAL A 80 10.01 -6.83 9.20
C VAL A 80 9.77 -5.31 9.08
N PRO A 81 10.66 -4.55 8.41
CA PRO A 81 10.51 -3.11 8.27
C PRO A 81 9.29 -2.76 7.40
N VAL A 82 8.57 -1.72 7.83
CA VAL A 82 7.47 -1.09 7.08
C VAL A 82 7.93 0.26 6.57
N VAL A 83 7.93 0.45 5.25
CA VAL A 83 8.39 1.68 4.59
C VAL A 83 7.23 2.34 3.85
N PRO A 84 6.75 3.50 4.30
CA PRO A 84 5.79 4.30 3.55
C PRO A 84 6.36 4.81 2.25
N SER A 85 5.60 4.72 1.16
CA SER A 85 6.05 5.24 -0.14
C SER A 85 4.91 5.86 -0.93
N ALA A 86 5.02 7.17 -1.18
CA ALA A 86 4.07 7.94 -1.97
C ALA A 86 3.96 7.48 -3.44
N ARG A 87 4.90 6.65 -3.91
CA ARG A 87 4.83 6.07 -5.27
C ARG A 87 3.67 5.08 -5.45
N TRP A 88 3.19 4.47 -4.35
CA TRP A 88 2.11 3.49 -4.34
C TRP A 88 0.72 4.09 -4.09
N ARG A 89 0.60 5.44 -4.15
CA ARG A 89 -0.67 6.14 -3.95
C ARG A 89 -1.65 5.93 -5.11
N ASP A 90 -2.94 6.06 -4.80
CA ASP A 90 -4.00 6.06 -5.82
C ASP A 90 -3.89 7.24 -6.78
N ILE A 91 -4.31 7.00 -8.02
CA ILE A 91 -4.05 7.93 -9.13
C ILE A 91 -5.10 9.04 -9.21
N TYR A 92 -6.35 8.75 -8.84
CA TYR A 92 -7.46 9.64 -9.16
C TYR A 92 -7.41 10.93 -8.34
N PRO A 93 -7.75 12.09 -8.93
CA PRO A 93 -7.73 13.37 -8.25
C PRO A 93 -8.99 13.58 -7.38
N LYS A 94 -9.44 12.54 -6.69
CA LYS A 94 -10.58 12.59 -5.77
C LYS A 94 -10.11 12.86 -4.34
N PRO A 95 -10.93 13.50 -3.47
CA PRO A 95 -10.57 13.71 -2.07
C PRO A 95 -10.22 12.43 -1.30
N CYS A 96 -10.90 11.32 -1.58
CA CYS A 96 -10.60 10.01 -0.97
C CYS A 96 -9.22 9.46 -1.35
N ASP A 97 -8.67 9.94 -2.46
CA ASP A 97 -7.37 9.54 -3.02
C ASP A 97 -6.30 10.65 -2.83
N THR A 98 -6.70 11.76 -2.21
CA THR A 98 -5.77 12.74 -1.66
C THR A 98 -5.23 12.19 -0.35
N GLY A 99 -3.91 12.16 -0.24
CA GLY A 99 -3.22 11.69 0.95
C GLY A 99 -3.34 12.61 2.16
N THR A 100 -2.78 12.17 3.28
CA THR A 100 -2.69 12.94 4.53
C THR A 100 -1.24 13.36 4.77
N PRO A 101 -0.94 14.60 5.24
CA PRO A 101 0.43 15.00 5.54
C PRO A 101 1.16 14.04 6.48
N ALA A 102 2.46 13.83 6.24
CA ALA A 102 3.29 12.88 6.99
C ALA A 102 3.22 13.08 8.50
N LEU A 103 3.23 14.33 8.96
CA LEU A 103 3.14 14.67 10.39
C LEU A 103 1.83 14.18 11.04
N GLN A 104 0.71 14.28 10.31
CA GLN A 104 -0.58 13.81 10.81
C GLN A 104 -0.62 12.27 10.80
N LEU A 105 -0.10 11.62 9.75
CA LEU A 105 0.01 10.16 9.69
C LEU A 105 0.90 9.61 10.82
N ALA A 106 2.01 10.27 11.13
CA ALA A 106 2.90 9.88 12.23
C ALA A 106 2.21 10.00 13.61
N ALA A 107 1.29 10.95 13.78
CA ALA A 107 0.49 11.08 14.99
C ALA A 107 -0.58 9.98 15.10
N GLU A 108 -1.19 9.60 13.97
CA GLU A 108 -2.22 8.56 13.87
C GLU A 108 -1.65 7.14 13.97
N PHE A 109 -0.48 6.89 13.38
CA PHE A 109 0.15 5.57 13.23
C PHE A 109 1.57 5.57 13.77
N ARG A 110 1.70 5.70 15.10
CA ARG A 110 3.01 5.87 15.79
C ARG A 110 4.00 4.73 15.59
N GLN A 111 3.52 3.55 15.19
CA GLN A 111 4.36 2.38 14.90
C GLN A 111 5.06 2.42 13.54
N ILE A 112 4.71 3.38 12.67
CA ILE A 112 5.32 3.53 11.35
C ILE A 112 6.19 4.79 11.33
N ASP A 113 7.42 4.64 10.86
CA ASP A 113 8.29 5.79 10.60
C ASP A 113 8.00 6.40 9.22
N PHE A 114 7.56 7.65 9.24
CA PHE A 114 7.27 8.44 8.03
C PHE A 114 8.42 9.39 7.65
N SER A 115 9.56 9.36 8.34
CA SER A 115 10.71 10.24 8.09
C SER A 115 11.25 10.16 6.66
N CYS A 116 11.14 8.99 6.03
CA CYS A 116 11.56 8.73 4.65
C CYS A 116 10.47 9.02 3.59
N LEU A 117 9.28 9.46 3.99
CA LEU A 117 8.21 9.79 3.04
C LEU A 117 8.60 11.06 2.26
N ASP A 118 8.37 11.07 0.94
CA ASP A 118 8.67 12.23 0.09
C ASP A 118 8.00 13.48 0.69
N PRO A 119 8.76 14.54 1.05
CA PRO A 119 8.22 15.72 1.72
C PRO A 119 7.23 16.51 0.85
N VAL A 120 7.20 16.26 -0.46
CA VAL A 120 6.19 16.80 -1.37
C VAL A 120 4.82 16.16 -1.12
N TYR A 121 4.75 14.93 -0.60
CA TYR A 121 3.48 14.27 -0.30
C TYR A 121 2.68 15.06 0.78
N PRO A 122 1.36 15.23 0.62
CA PRO A 122 0.45 14.59 -0.35
C PRO A 122 0.19 15.40 -1.63
N ASP A 123 0.96 16.46 -1.88
CA ASP A 123 0.81 17.34 -3.03
C ASP A 123 0.98 16.59 -4.35
N ARG A 124 0.21 17.03 -5.35
CA ARG A 124 0.18 16.53 -6.72
C ARG A 124 -0.17 17.60 -7.74
N THR A 125 -0.35 18.85 -7.31
CA THR A 125 -0.80 19.97 -8.17
C THR A 125 0.30 21.00 -8.35
N SER A 126 1.23 21.15 -7.40
CA SER A 126 2.38 22.05 -7.59
C SER A 126 3.41 21.44 -8.56
N PRO A 127 4.34 22.28 -9.09
CA PRO A 127 5.48 21.78 -9.85
C PRO A 127 6.33 20.74 -9.10
N ALA A 128 6.46 20.85 -7.78
CA ALA A 128 7.15 19.85 -6.97
C ALA A 128 6.37 18.52 -6.93
N GLY A 129 5.03 18.61 -6.85
CA GLY A 129 4.09 17.50 -6.87
C GLY A 129 3.85 16.86 -8.24
N ALA A 130 4.39 17.41 -9.33
CA ALA A 130 4.09 16.96 -10.69
C ALA A 130 4.31 15.45 -10.92
N ARG A 131 5.29 14.85 -10.23
CA ARG A 131 5.54 13.39 -10.26
C ARG A 131 4.35 12.55 -9.77
N TYR A 132 3.46 13.14 -8.95
CA TYR A 132 2.25 12.53 -8.39
C TYR A 132 0.97 12.96 -9.10
N ALA A 133 1.07 13.76 -10.17
CA ALA A 133 -0.08 14.24 -10.91
C ALA A 133 -0.90 13.09 -11.52
N TYR A 134 -2.19 13.37 -11.76
CA TYR A 134 -3.10 12.52 -12.52
C TYR A 134 -2.87 12.74 -14.03
N GLU A 135 -1.66 12.43 -14.46
CA GLU A 135 -1.23 12.52 -15.86
C GLU A 135 -0.61 11.19 -16.27
N LYS A 136 -0.89 10.74 -17.49
CA LYS A 136 -0.41 9.45 -18.00
C LYS A 136 1.10 9.29 -17.84
N GLY A 137 1.88 10.32 -18.19
CA GLY A 137 3.34 10.29 -18.08
C GLY A 137 3.80 10.12 -16.63
N ALA A 138 3.21 10.87 -15.69
CA ALA A 138 3.53 10.77 -14.27
C ALA A 138 3.13 9.41 -13.68
N ILE A 139 1.96 8.88 -14.04
CA ILE A 139 1.49 7.55 -13.58
C ILE A 139 2.43 6.44 -14.06
N LEU A 140 2.78 6.43 -15.36
CA LEU A 140 3.67 5.42 -15.93
C LEU A 140 5.07 5.49 -15.34
N ALA A 141 5.62 6.70 -15.17
CA ALA A 141 6.93 6.89 -14.55
C ALA A 141 6.95 6.36 -13.11
N ARG A 142 5.89 6.60 -12.32
CA ARG A 142 5.77 6.02 -10.97
C ARG A 142 5.74 4.50 -11.00
N GLY A 143 4.94 3.91 -11.88
CA GLY A 143 4.85 2.45 -12.03
C GLY A 143 6.20 1.81 -12.40
N GLN A 144 6.94 2.43 -13.31
CA GLN A 144 8.28 2.00 -13.70
C GLN A 144 9.28 2.08 -12.55
N CYS A 145 9.36 3.23 -11.85
CA CYS A 145 10.24 3.38 -10.69
C CYS A 145 9.96 2.34 -9.59
N VAL A 146 8.68 2.00 -9.39
CA VAL A 146 8.28 0.98 -8.43
C VAL A 146 8.76 -0.40 -8.85
N ALA A 147 8.58 -0.79 -10.12
CA ALA A 147 9.04 -2.06 -10.65
C ALA A 147 10.57 -2.22 -10.55
N GLU A 148 11.32 -1.14 -10.75
CA GLU A 148 12.79 -1.10 -10.66
C GLU A 148 13.30 -1.10 -9.20
N SER A 149 12.50 -0.59 -8.26
CA SER A 149 12.89 -0.47 -6.85
C SER A 149 12.87 -1.78 -6.05
N VAL A 150 12.50 -2.88 -6.70
CA VAL A 150 12.42 -4.21 -6.09
C VAL A 150 13.85 -4.73 -5.88
N PRO A 151 14.31 -4.92 -4.63
CA PRO A 151 15.67 -5.35 -4.37
C PRO A 151 15.96 -6.71 -5.02
N THR A 152 17.03 -6.77 -5.81
CA THR A 152 17.53 -8.00 -6.46
C THR A 152 18.76 -8.51 -5.72
N GLU A 153 18.70 -8.70 -4.40
CA GLU A 153 19.85 -9.21 -3.68
C GLU A 153 20.02 -10.74 -3.80
N GLY A 154 21.12 -11.15 -4.43
CA GLY A 154 21.88 -12.34 -4.05
C GLY A 154 21.19 -13.70 -4.16
N GLY A 155 20.12 -13.85 -4.94
CA GLY A 155 19.48 -15.15 -5.21
C GLY A 155 18.73 -15.78 -4.03
N ARG A 156 18.54 -15.04 -2.93
CA ARG A 156 17.68 -15.46 -1.82
C ARG A 156 16.35 -14.73 -1.91
N HIS A 157 15.29 -15.42 -1.49
CA HIS A 157 13.90 -15.08 -1.72
C HIS A 157 13.49 -13.75 -1.05
N CYS A 158 13.77 -12.60 -1.66
CA CYS A 158 13.25 -11.30 -1.20
C CYS A 158 11.76 -11.22 -1.52
N GLY A 159 10.93 -11.34 -0.48
CA GLY A 159 9.50 -11.00 -0.52
C GLY A 159 9.32 -9.50 -0.32
N LEU A 160 8.91 -8.76 -1.35
CA LEU A 160 8.39 -7.40 -1.21
C LEU A 160 6.88 -7.49 -1.13
N LEU A 161 6.30 -6.94 -0.07
CA LEU A 161 4.85 -6.82 0.06
C LEU A 161 4.42 -5.38 -0.17
N ALA A 162 3.73 -5.13 -1.29
CA ALA A 162 3.27 -3.81 -1.62
C ALA A 162 1.76 -3.69 -1.43
N LEU A 163 1.36 -2.70 -0.65
CA LEU A 163 -0.05 -2.42 -0.36
C LEU A 163 -0.49 -1.15 -1.06
N GLY A 164 -1.33 -1.30 -2.07
CA GLY A 164 -1.90 -0.20 -2.86
C GLY A 164 -1.83 -0.49 -4.35
N VAL A 165 -2.97 -0.84 -4.95
CA VAL A 165 -3.10 -0.91 -6.41
C VAL A 165 -4.35 -0.15 -6.81
N SER A 166 -4.14 1.03 -7.39
CA SER A 166 -5.04 1.53 -8.42
C SER A 166 -4.83 0.62 -9.62
N GLU A 167 -5.90 -0.03 -10.06
CA GLU A 167 -6.11 -1.18 -10.97
C GLU A 167 -5.16 -1.46 -12.17
N ASP A 168 -4.07 -0.72 -12.42
CA ASP A 168 -3.42 -0.69 -13.74
C ASP A 168 -1.88 -0.62 -13.70
N CYS A 169 -1.22 -1.44 -12.89
CA CYS A 169 0.25 -1.64 -12.95
C CYS A 169 0.57 -3.09 -13.27
N GLY A 170 0.73 -3.38 -14.56
CA GLY A 170 0.99 -4.71 -15.09
C GLY A 170 2.31 -5.34 -14.59
N GLY A 171 2.26 -6.66 -14.35
CA GLY A 171 3.44 -7.52 -14.25
C GLY A 171 3.70 -8.18 -12.89
N GLY A 172 3.03 -7.77 -11.82
CA GLY A 172 3.16 -8.40 -10.49
C GLY A 172 2.20 -9.59 -10.31
N GLN A 173 2.65 -10.66 -9.65
CA GLN A 173 1.75 -11.73 -9.21
C GLN A 173 0.92 -11.20 -8.03
N VAL A 174 -0.33 -10.82 -8.30
CA VAL A 174 -1.32 -10.53 -7.25
C VAL A 174 -1.66 -11.85 -6.57
N ILE A 175 -1.28 -12.00 -5.30
CA ILE A 175 -1.48 -13.25 -4.55
C ILE A 175 -2.74 -13.16 -3.68
N CYS A 176 -3.31 -11.97 -3.47
CA CYS A 176 -4.61 -11.84 -2.81
C CYS A 176 -5.37 -10.58 -3.24
N GLU A 177 -6.57 -10.78 -3.81
CA GLU A 177 -7.58 -9.74 -4.02
C GLU A 177 -8.67 -9.88 -2.94
N CYS A 178 -8.50 -9.22 -1.80
CA CYS A 178 -9.55 -9.23 -0.75
C CYS A 178 -10.73 -8.28 -1.03
N GLY A 179 -10.93 -7.82 -2.28
CA GLY A 179 -11.83 -6.70 -2.58
C GLY A 179 -12.82 -6.86 -3.73
N LEU A 180 -12.84 -7.98 -4.46
CA LEU A 180 -13.76 -8.20 -5.58
C LEU A 180 -14.36 -9.61 -5.56
N GLN A 181 -15.19 -9.89 -4.57
CA GLN A 181 -16.21 -10.92 -4.73
C GLN A 181 -17.58 -10.25 -4.65
N GLY A 182 -18.17 -10.01 -5.83
CA GLY A 182 -19.58 -9.69 -6.02
C GLY A 182 -19.85 -8.31 -6.62
N PHE A 183 -19.54 -8.10 -7.91
CA PHE A 183 -20.49 -8.04 -9.03
C PHE A 183 -19.74 -8.13 -10.37
#